data_AF-A0A4Y2MJM6-F1
#
_entry.id   AF-A0A4Y2MJM6-F1
#
_cell.length_a   1.000
_cell.length_b   1.000
_cell.length_c   1.000
_cell.angle_alpha   90.00
_cell.angle_beta   90.00
_cell.angle_gamma   90.00
#
_symmetry.space_group_name_H-M   'P 1'
#
loop_
_entity.id
_entity.type
_entity.pdbx_description
1 polymer ?
#
loop_
_entity_poly.entity_id
_entity_poly.type
_entity_poly.pdbx_seq_one_letter_code
_entity_poly.pdbx_strand_id
1 'polypeptide(L)'
;MVPSFFTRAAGFLHDFNLDTAQLLPNPVTLLTPWIPHGLKFLNPFENYDKTNTASDIYLQLFTHHRELYHHFIPVFTDGSKSTTQTSFACVFINSTLSFQLHPSCSIFTAEIRAILHSLSEISNYPADNYIIYSDSLSVLQALSSLHRHSHPLAFSILDLHDRLVCKGFSILLCWVPSHVGISGNEVADIAAENASAVLDNSTPLKDFKHYINLALHSRWENHWTSQSMNKLRSIKPVVESWPTLNNRKADTIVTRLRVGHIRYTHRHLLMGEQAPMCTQCNCILSVLHILSECPNFNSVRLRCFQTSYISLIDLLGKTPHVHLLPFLKSIGFYPLI
;
A
#
# COMPACT_ATOMS: atom_id res chain seq x y z
N MET A 1 -20.24 -7.17 -32.65
CA MET A 1 -19.11 -8.08 -32.31
C MET A 1 -18.57 -7.68 -30.95
N VAL A 2 -18.32 -8.65 -30.06
CA VAL A 2 -17.62 -8.37 -28.79
C VAL A 2 -16.13 -8.17 -29.12
N PRO A 3 -15.48 -7.06 -28.72
CA PRO A 3 -14.06 -6.85 -28.99
C PRO A 3 -13.20 -7.93 -28.33
N SER A 4 -12.02 -8.19 -28.89
CA SER A 4 -11.08 -9.16 -28.34
C SER A 4 -10.70 -8.81 -26.89
N PHE A 5 -10.21 -9.80 -26.12
CA PHE A 5 -9.70 -9.55 -24.77
C PHE A 5 -8.66 -8.43 -24.76
N PHE A 6 -7.68 -8.46 -25.66
CA PHE A 6 -6.62 -7.45 -25.75
C PHE A 6 -7.16 -6.06 -26.08
N THR A 7 -8.15 -5.96 -26.98
CA THR A 7 -8.78 -4.68 -27.31
C THR A 7 -9.53 -4.09 -26.12
N ARG A 8 -10.22 -4.92 -25.32
CA ARG A 8 -10.88 -4.46 -24.09
C ARG A 8 -9.87 -4.10 -23.00
N ALA A 9 -8.80 -4.89 -22.87
CA ALA A 9 -7.72 -4.65 -21.91
C ALA A 9 -6.97 -3.35 -22.19
N ALA A 10 -6.72 -3.01 -23.47
CA ALA A 10 -6.07 -1.77 -23.86
C ALA A 10 -6.83 -0.53 -23.35
N GLY A 11 -8.16 -0.53 -23.42
CA GLY A 11 -8.97 0.56 -22.86
C GLY A 11 -8.77 0.72 -21.35
N PHE A 12 -8.67 -0.39 -20.60
CA PHE A 12 -8.37 -0.33 -19.17
C PHE A 12 -6.94 0.17 -18.89
N LEU A 13 -5.96 -0.24 -19.67
CA LEU A 13 -4.58 0.24 -19.50
C LEU A 13 -4.49 1.76 -19.70
N HIS A 14 -5.18 2.27 -20.71
CA HIS A 14 -5.27 3.71 -20.98
C HIS A 14 -5.92 4.47 -19.82
N ASP A 15 -7.06 3.97 -19.35
CA ASP A 15 -7.78 4.50 -18.19
C ASP A 15 -6.91 4.61 -16.92
N PHE A 16 -5.95 3.70 -16.74
CA PHE A 16 -5.05 3.67 -15.59
C PHE A 16 -3.71 4.37 -15.84
N ASN A 17 -3.52 5.07 -16.97
CA ASN A 17 -2.24 5.65 -17.38
C ASN A 17 -1.09 4.62 -17.41
N LEU A 18 -1.38 3.40 -17.88
CA LEU A 18 -0.43 2.28 -17.95
C LEU A 18 0.01 1.97 -19.39
N ASP A 19 -0.30 2.83 -20.35
CA ASP A 19 0.01 2.62 -21.77
C ASP A 19 1.50 2.50 -22.05
N THR A 20 2.32 3.21 -21.29
CA THR A 20 3.77 3.28 -21.47
C THR A 20 4.53 2.33 -20.53
N ALA A 21 3.83 1.66 -19.61
CA ALA A 21 4.42 0.79 -18.63
C ALA A 21 4.83 -0.54 -19.26
N GLN A 22 6.07 -0.94 -19.01
CA GLN A 22 6.59 -2.22 -19.45
C GLN A 22 6.73 -3.15 -18.24
N LEU A 23 6.42 -4.44 -18.38
CA LEU A 23 6.64 -5.37 -17.29
C LEU A 23 8.10 -5.77 -17.22
N LEU A 24 8.70 -5.60 -16.05
CA LEU A 24 10.03 -6.13 -15.78
C LEU A 24 9.97 -7.66 -15.76
N PRO A 25 10.74 -8.37 -16.62
CA PRO A 25 10.75 -9.82 -16.63
C PRO A 25 11.34 -10.37 -15.33
N ASN A 26 10.80 -11.48 -14.84
CA ASN A 26 11.39 -12.20 -13.72
C ASN A 26 12.60 -13.00 -14.22
N PRO A 27 13.82 -12.73 -13.75
CA PRO A 27 14.96 -13.56 -14.12
C PRO A 27 14.78 -14.98 -13.58
N VAL A 28 15.18 -15.97 -14.38
CA VAL A 28 15.30 -17.36 -13.92
C VAL A 28 16.67 -17.51 -13.29
N THR A 29 16.77 -17.23 -11.99
CA THR A 29 18.02 -17.36 -11.24
C THR A 29 18.00 -18.63 -10.38
N LEU A 30 19.04 -19.45 -10.56
CA LEU A 30 19.31 -20.61 -9.71
C LEU A 30 20.19 -20.14 -8.54
N LEU A 31 19.56 -19.66 -7.46
CA LEU A 31 20.28 -19.55 -6.19
C LEU A 31 20.56 -20.95 -5.66
N THR A 32 21.84 -21.29 -5.48
CA THR A 32 22.22 -22.50 -4.76
C THR A 32 22.08 -22.24 -3.25
N PRO A 33 21.22 -22.95 -2.52
CA PRO A 33 20.96 -22.68 -1.11
C PRO A 33 22.17 -22.89 -0.18
N TRP A 34 23.24 -23.54 -0.65
CA TRP A 34 24.44 -23.84 0.14
C TRP A 34 25.63 -22.90 -0.12
N ILE A 35 25.54 -21.99 -1.11
CA ILE A 35 26.59 -21.01 -1.37
C ILE A 35 26.06 -19.63 -0.95
N PRO A 36 26.65 -19.00 0.08
CA PRO A 36 26.28 -17.63 0.43
C PRO A 36 26.60 -16.71 -0.75
N HIS A 37 25.71 -15.75 -1.01
CA HIS A 37 25.95 -14.75 -2.04
C HIS A 37 27.11 -13.81 -1.61
N GLY A 38 27.80 -13.23 -2.59
CA GLY A 38 29.05 -12.48 -2.36
C GLY A 38 28.86 -11.06 -1.84
N LEU A 39 27.62 -10.58 -1.66
CA LEU A 39 27.34 -9.22 -1.22
C LEU A 39 27.78 -9.01 0.24
N LYS A 40 28.51 -7.92 0.48
CA LYS A 40 28.98 -7.55 1.82
C LYS A 40 28.22 -6.34 2.32
N PHE A 41 27.71 -6.43 3.55
CA PHE A 41 26.89 -5.39 4.18
C PHE A 41 27.61 -4.82 5.41
N LEU A 42 27.48 -3.51 5.58
CA LEU A 42 27.96 -2.78 6.74
C LEU A 42 26.79 -2.01 7.38
N ASN A 43 26.75 -2.03 8.70
CA ASN A 43 25.84 -1.20 9.48
C ASN A 43 26.58 -0.64 10.71
N PRO A 44 27.38 0.43 10.56
CA PRO A 44 28.13 1.01 11.69
C PRO A 44 27.22 1.65 12.75
N PHE A 45 25.91 1.71 12.50
CA PHE A 45 24.92 2.38 13.33
C PHE A 45 23.98 1.40 14.04
N GLU A 46 24.17 0.08 13.91
CA GLU A 46 23.24 -0.96 14.38
C GLU A 46 22.85 -0.83 15.86
N ASN A 47 23.76 -0.34 16.69
CA ASN A 47 23.56 -0.21 18.14
C ASN A 47 22.93 1.13 18.57
N TYR A 48 22.55 1.99 17.62
CA TYR A 48 22.02 3.33 17.89
C TYR A 48 20.55 3.41 17.49
N ASP A 49 19.74 3.98 18.38
CA ASP A 49 18.33 4.23 18.14
C ASP A 49 18.14 5.58 17.45
N LYS A 50 17.47 5.61 16.29
CA LYS A 50 17.20 6.83 15.52
C LYS A 50 16.33 7.83 16.29
N THR A 51 15.45 7.40 17.20
CA THR A 51 14.58 8.34 17.94
C THR A 51 15.27 9.01 19.11
N ASN A 52 16.29 8.36 19.67
CA ASN A 52 16.92 8.78 20.94
C ASN A 52 18.36 9.29 20.77
N THR A 53 18.97 9.05 19.60
CA THR A 53 20.34 9.46 19.31
C THR A 53 20.32 10.77 18.53
N ALA A 54 21.08 11.76 19.01
CA ALA A 54 21.16 13.07 18.35
C ALA A 54 21.94 12.98 17.02
N SER A 55 21.57 13.84 16.05
CA SER A 55 22.12 13.79 14.68
C SER A 55 23.64 14.02 14.63
N ASP A 56 24.18 14.82 15.54
CA ASP A 56 25.62 15.06 15.68
C ASP A 56 26.42 13.78 16.01
N ILE A 57 25.84 12.88 16.81
CA ILE A 57 26.44 11.57 17.09
C ILE A 57 26.50 10.74 15.81
N TYR A 58 25.43 10.72 15.01
CA TYR A 58 25.44 10.01 13.72
C TYR A 58 26.47 10.57 12.75
N LEU A 59 26.64 11.90 12.71
CA LEU A 59 27.66 12.56 11.89
C LEU A 59 29.09 12.19 12.34
N GLN A 60 29.34 12.13 13.65
CA GLN A 60 30.63 11.69 14.19
C GLN A 60 30.92 10.23 13.85
N LEU A 61 29.95 9.34 14.04
CA LEU A 61 30.06 7.92 13.68
C LEU A 61 30.30 7.73 12.19
N PHE A 62 29.59 8.48 11.35
CA PHE A 62 29.77 8.44 9.92
C PHE A 62 31.16 8.95 9.51
N THR A 63 31.64 10.03 10.13
CA THR A 63 32.98 10.58 9.88
C THR A 63 34.06 9.55 10.24
N HIS A 64 33.96 8.94 11.42
CA HIS A 64 34.88 7.87 11.83
C HIS A 64 34.83 6.67 10.88
N HIS A 65 33.63 6.26 10.48
CA HIS A 65 33.45 5.20 9.48
C HIS A 65 34.12 5.56 8.14
N ARG A 66 34.02 6.82 7.68
CA ARG A 66 34.69 7.30 6.46
C ARG A 66 36.21 7.31 6.60
N GLU A 67 36.76 7.56 7.77
CA GLU A 67 38.20 7.43 8.04
C GLU A 67 38.66 5.98 7.91
N LEU A 68 37.91 5.02 8.47
CA LEU A 68 38.24 3.59 8.37
C LEU A 68 38.20 3.08 6.91
N TYR A 69 37.24 3.58 6.13
CA TYR A 69 37.03 3.21 4.73
C TYR A 69 37.49 4.32 3.77
N HIS A 70 38.56 5.04 4.11
CA HIS A 70 39.05 6.18 3.33
C HIS A 70 39.50 5.81 1.91
N HIS A 71 39.92 4.55 1.70
CA HIS A 71 40.34 4.01 0.41
C HIS A 71 39.15 3.51 -0.44
N PHE A 72 37.93 3.53 0.11
CA PHE A 72 36.71 3.25 -0.63
C PHE A 72 36.09 4.55 -1.15
N ILE A 73 35.79 4.58 -2.44
CA ILE A 73 35.06 5.63 -3.13
C ILE A 73 33.59 5.59 -2.68
N PRO A 74 33.07 6.67 -2.07
CA PRO A 74 31.69 6.70 -1.61
C PRO A 74 30.73 6.96 -2.77
N VAL A 75 29.62 6.22 -2.80
CA VAL A 75 28.47 6.46 -3.68
C VAL A 75 27.24 6.51 -2.78
N PHE A 76 26.40 7.53 -2.91
CA PHE A 76 25.15 7.63 -2.14
C PHE A 76 23.97 7.40 -3.05
N THR A 77 22.95 6.73 -2.54
CA THR A 77 21.75 6.39 -3.29
C THR A 77 20.52 6.72 -2.48
N ASP A 78 19.50 7.22 -3.15
CA ASP A 78 18.19 7.44 -2.55
C ASP A 78 17.06 7.20 -3.58
N GLY A 79 15.90 6.81 -3.08
CA GLY A 79 14.66 6.68 -3.82
C GLY A 79 13.60 7.66 -3.31
N SER A 80 12.92 8.34 -4.22
CA SER A 80 11.81 9.23 -3.89
C SER A 80 10.50 8.73 -4.49
N LYS A 81 9.41 8.85 -3.73
CA LYS A 81 8.05 8.59 -4.20
C LYS A 81 7.08 9.65 -3.71
N SER A 82 6.48 10.35 -4.67
CA SER A 82 5.34 11.24 -4.45
C SER A 82 4.04 10.62 -4.98
N THR A 83 2.95 11.36 -4.94
CA THR A 83 1.65 10.92 -5.49
C THR A 83 1.66 10.77 -7.01
N THR A 84 2.52 11.53 -7.70
CA THR A 84 2.56 11.60 -9.16
C THR A 84 3.84 11.02 -9.76
N GLN A 85 4.91 10.96 -8.99
CA GLN A 85 6.23 10.61 -9.47
C GLN A 85 6.88 9.55 -8.58
N THR A 86 7.70 8.71 -9.20
CA THR A 86 8.63 7.83 -8.51
C THR A 86 9.96 7.97 -9.22
N SER A 87 11.04 8.16 -8.46
CA SER A 87 12.35 8.50 -8.99
C SER A 87 13.44 8.03 -8.05
N PHE A 88 14.67 8.02 -8.54
CA PHE A 88 15.83 7.68 -7.72
C PHE A 88 17.03 8.53 -8.12
N ALA A 89 18.04 8.57 -7.27
CA ALA A 89 19.30 9.23 -7.55
C ALA A 89 20.52 8.43 -7.07
N CYS A 90 21.64 8.74 -7.69
CA CYS A 90 22.96 8.21 -7.34
C CYS A 90 23.96 9.38 -7.35
N VAL A 91 24.67 9.57 -6.24
CA VAL A 91 25.63 10.64 -6.05
C VAL A 91 27.03 10.04 -5.98
N PHE A 92 27.84 10.38 -6.96
CA PHE A 92 29.27 10.09 -7.03
C PHE A 92 30.06 11.35 -6.66
N ILE A 93 31.38 11.21 -6.49
CA ILE A 93 32.27 12.34 -6.12
C ILE A 93 32.12 13.52 -7.09
N ASN A 94 32.02 13.26 -8.39
CA ASN A 94 32.04 14.29 -9.44
C ASN A 94 30.74 14.38 -10.25
N SER A 95 29.72 13.61 -9.89
CA SER A 95 28.47 13.57 -10.65
C SER A 95 27.29 13.16 -9.80
N THR A 96 26.14 13.75 -10.10
CA THR A 96 24.85 13.36 -9.54
C THR A 96 23.97 12.95 -10.70
N LEU A 97 23.46 11.72 -10.63
CA LEU A 97 22.57 11.16 -11.63
C LEU A 97 21.21 10.96 -10.98
N SER A 98 20.13 11.40 -11.63
CA SER A 98 18.79 11.17 -11.13
C SER A 98 17.81 10.92 -12.26
N PHE A 99 16.89 9.98 -12.00
CA PHE A 99 16.00 9.48 -13.03
C PHE A 99 14.60 9.23 -12.50
N GLN A 100 13.61 9.49 -13.35
CA GLN A 100 12.22 9.13 -13.16
C GLN A 100 11.99 7.68 -13.60
N LEU A 101 11.17 7.02 -12.80
CA LEU A 101 10.58 5.71 -13.05
C LEU A 101 9.09 5.89 -13.36
N HIS A 102 8.48 4.83 -13.89
CA HIS A 102 7.03 4.82 -14.05
C HIS A 102 6.33 5.03 -12.69
N PRO A 103 5.27 5.86 -12.57
CA PRO A 103 4.60 6.19 -11.30
C PRO A 103 4.04 4.99 -10.53
N SER A 104 3.84 3.86 -11.21
CA SER A 104 3.43 2.60 -10.58
C SER A 104 4.50 1.93 -9.73
N CYS A 105 5.78 2.29 -9.89
CA CYS A 105 6.88 1.72 -9.10
C CYS A 105 6.70 2.08 -7.62
N SER A 106 7.02 1.15 -6.72
CA SER A 106 7.02 1.39 -5.28
C SER A 106 8.26 2.19 -4.86
N ILE A 107 8.23 2.74 -3.64
CA ILE A 107 9.42 3.35 -3.02
C ILE A 107 10.56 2.33 -2.95
N PHE A 108 10.27 1.08 -2.57
CA PHE A 108 11.24 -0.01 -2.57
C PHE A 108 11.90 -0.22 -3.95
N THR A 109 11.11 -0.12 -5.03
CA THR A 109 11.63 -0.24 -6.40
C THR A 109 12.53 0.94 -6.79
N ALA A 110 12.23 2.16 -6.33
CA ALA A 110 13.12 3.31 -6.52
C ALA A 110 14.47 3.08 -5.85
N GLU A 111 14.45 2.74 -4.56
CA GLU A 111 15.65 2.47 -3.75
C GLU A 111 16.55 1.38 -4.35
N ILE A 112 15.97 0.23 -4.68
CA ILE A 112 16.74 -0.88 -5.23
C ILE A 112 17.25 -0.56 -6.65
N ARG A 113 16.53 0.28 -7.42
CA ARG A 113 17.00 0.74 -8.73
C ARG A 113 18.19 1.69 -8.58
N ALA A 114 18.21 2.52 -7.54
CA ALA A 114 19.34 3.40 -7.23
C ALA A 114 20.64 2.60 -7.02
N ILE A 115 20.58 1.51 -6.24
CA ILE A 115 21.71 0.60 -6.03
C ILE A 115 22.11 -0.08 -7.35
N LEU A 116 21.15 -0.63 -8.10
CA LEU A 116 21.42 -1.29 -9.37
C LEU A 116 22.07 -0.34 -10.39
N HIS A 117 21.57 0.88 -10.50
CA HIS A 117 22.11 1.90 -11.39
C HIS A 117 23.51 2.32 -10.95
N SER A 118 23.74 2.46 -9.65
CA SER A 118 25.08 2.75 -9.11
C SER A 118 26.10 1.69 -9.51
N LEU A 119 25.74 0.40 -9.42
CA LEU A 119 26.61 -0.68 -9.90
C LEU A 119 26.87 -0.61 -11.41
N SER A 120 25.84 -0.27 -12.20
CA SER A 120 25.98 -0.10 -13.65
C SER A 120 26.95 1.01 -13.99
N GLU A 121 26.83 2.16 -13.31
CA GLU A 121 27.72 3.29 -13.48
C GLU A 121 29.16 2.99 -13.02
N ILE A 122 29.32 2.31 -11.88
CA ILE A 122 30.63 1.83 -11.38
C ILE A 122 31.34 0.99 -12.44
N SER A 123 30.60 0.19 -13.21
CA SER A 123 31.17 -0.67 -14.25
C SER A 123 31.88 0.06 -15.38
N ASN A 124 31.62 1.37 -15.54
CA ASN A 124 32.25 2.23 -16.54
C ASN A 124 33.59 2.82 -16.07
N TYR A 125 33.93 2.68 -14.79
CA TYR A 125 35.18 3.17 -14.21
C TYR A 125 36.24 2.06 -14.14
N PRO A 126 37.53 2.40 -13.94
CA PRO A 126 38.55 1.41 -13.59
C PRO A 126 38.19 0.65 -12.31
N ALA A 127 38.66 -0.60 -12.21
CA ALA A 127 38.45 -1.41 -11.02
C ALA A 127 39.06 -0.75 -9.78
N ASP A 128 38.23 -0.56 -8.75
CA ASP A 128 38.61 0.05 -7.48
C ASP A 128 37.67 -0.42 -6.36
N ASN A 129 37.84 0.15 -5.17
CA ASN A 129 37.04 -0.08 -3.97
C ASN A 129 35.90 0.94 -3.89
N TYR A 130 34.66 0.46 -3.88
CA TYR A 130 33.44 1.29 -3.80
C TYR A 130 32.59 0.92 -2.59
N ILE A 131 32.02 1.93 -1.93
CA ILE A 131 31.04 1.75 -0.87
C ILE A 131 29.76 2.50 -1.25
N ILE A 132 28.67 1.76 -1.40
CA ILE A 132 27.35 2.30 -1.73
C ILE A 132 26.60 2.48 -0.41
N TYR A 133 26.32 3.74 -0.08
CA TYR A 133 25.52 4.15 1.06
C TYR A 133 24.06 4.29 0.65
N SER A 134 23.17 3.57 1.34
CA SER A 134 21.72 3.65 1.17
C SER A 134 21.06 3.75 2.54
N ASP A 135 20.03 4.57 2.65
CA ASP A 135 19.24 4.68 3.87
C ASP A 135 18.06 3.69 3.93
N SER A 136 17.80 2.99 2.83
CA SER A 136 16.78 1.95 2.74
C SER A 136 17.25 0.64 3.37
N LEU A 137 17.10 0.54 4.69
CA LEU A 137 17.35 -0.71 5.43
C LEU A 137 16.55 -1.88 4.86
N SER A 138 15.34 -1.61 4.36
CA SER A 138 14.46 -2.61 3.74
C SER A 138 15.09 -3.26 2.50
N VAL A 139 15.76 -2.48 1.65
CA VAL A 139 16.46 -3.00 0.46
C VAL A 139 17.69 -3.79 0.85
N LEU A 140 18.49 -3.29 1.80
CA LEU A 140 19.68 -3.99 2.27
C LEU A 140 19.33 -5.33 2.92
N GLN A 141 18.26 -5.39 3.72
CA GLN A 141 17.73 -6.64 4.29
C GLN A 141 17.20 -7.59 3.21
N ALA A 142 16.53 -7.08 2.18
CA ALA A 142 16.06 -7.91 1.07
C ALA A 142 17.22 -8.50 0.25
N LEU A 143 18.32 -7.75 0.10
CA LEU A 143 19.55 -8.20 -0.56
C LEU A 143 20.36 -9.17 0.30
N SER A 144 20.31 -9.05 1.63
CA SER A 144 20.98 -10.00 2.52
C SER A 144 20.25 -11.35 2.60
N SER A 145 18.93 -11.36 2.44
CA SER A 145 18.06 -12.54 2.58
C SER A 145 17.41 -13.00 1.27
N LEU A 146 18.22 -13.18 0.22
CA LEU A 146 17.73 -13.59 -1.10
C LEU A 146 17.13 -15.00 -1.12
N HIS A 147 15.97 -15.14 -1.77
CA HIS A 147 15.25 -16.39 -1.98
C HIS A 147 14.51 -16.37 -3.33
N ARG A 148 13.94 -17.50 -3.76
CA ARG A 148 13.34 -17.63 -5.12
C ARG A 148 12.21 -16.65 -5.46
N HIS A 149 11.63 -15.97 -4.46
CA HIS A 149 10.53 -15.03 -4.63
C HIS A 149 10.92 -13.58 -4.27
N SER A 150 12.22 -13.34 -4.07
CA SER A 150 12.81 -12.02 -3.89
C SER A 150 12.54 -11.12 -5.09
N HIS A 151 12.78 -9.82 -4.89
CA HIS A 151 12.56 -8.82 -5.90
C HIS A 151 13.40 -9.10 -7.16
N PRO A 152 12.85 -9.00 -8.40
CA PRO A 152 13.60 -9.29 -9.63
C PRO A 152 14.91 -8.50 -9.75
N LEU A 153 14.88 -7.21 -9.39
CA LEU A 153 16.07 -6.35 -9.43
C LEU A 153 17.16 -6.78 -8.43
N ALA A 154 16.81 -7.51 -7.36
CA ALA A 154 17.78 -8.01 -6.41
C ALA A 154 18.70 -9.06 -7.05
N PHE A 155 18.17 -9.86 -7.98
CA PHE A 155 18.97 -10.79 -8.77
C PHE A 155 19.83 -10.09 -9.81
N SER A 156 19.32 -9.01 -10.43
CA SER A 156 20.11 -8.17 -11.33
C SER A 156 21.29 -7.51 -10.61
N ILE A 157 21.09 -7.07 -9.36
CA ILE A 157 22.16 -6.56 -8.50
C ILE A 157 23.19 -7.66 -8.25
N LEU A 158 22.76 -8.85 -7.87
CA LEU A 158 23.68 -9.96 -7.59
C LEU A 158 24.52 -10.34 -8.82
N ASP A 159 23.88 -10.50 -9.98
CA ASP A 159 24.59 -10.80 -11.24
C ASP A 159 25.62 -9.73 -11.61
N LEU A 160 25.22 -8.45 -11.53
CA LEU A 160 26.10 -7.35 -11.87
C LEU A 160 27.25 -7.19 -10.87
N HIS A 161 26.96 -7.36 -9.58
CA HIS A 161 27.96 -7.39 -8.52
C HIS A 161 28.99 -8.49 -8.77
N ASP A 162 28.57 -9.72 -9.03
CA ASP A 162 29.47 -10.85 -9.24
C ASP A 162 30.36 -10.62 -10.48
N ARG A 163 29.79 -10.08 -11.56
CA ARG A 163 30.56 -9.66 -12.75
C ARG A 163 31.60 -8.58 -12.45
N LEU A 164 31.29 -7.63 -11.57
CA LEU A 164 32.23 -6.59 -11.14
C LEU A 164 33.34 -7.17 -10.26
N VAL A 165 33.01 -8.04 -9.31
CA VAL A 165 34.00 -8.72 -8.48
C VAL A 165 34.96 -9.56 -9.35
N CYS A 166 34.46 -10.28 -10.36
CA CYS A 166 35.31 -10.99 -11.32
C CYS A 166 36.25 -10.07 -12.12
N LYS A 167 35.91 -8.79 -12.28
CA LYS A 167 36.76 -7.78 -12.92
C LYS A 167 37.73 -7.08 -11.95
N GLY A 168 37.74 -7.48 -10.68
CA GLY A 168 38.65 -6.94 -9.66
C GLY A 168 38.09 -5.78 -8.83
N PHE A 169 36.79 -5.48 -8.93
CA PHE A 169 36.17 -4.46 -8.08
C PHE A 169 35.92 -5.02 -6.67
N SER A 170 35.99 -4.15 -5.66
CA SER A 170 35.59 -4.46 -4.29
C SER A 170 34.43 -3.55 -3.92
N ILE A 171 33.24 -4.12 -3.68
CA ILE A 171 32.03 -3.34 -3.47
C ILE A 171 31.41 -3.70 -2.12
N LEU A 172 31.11 -2.68 -1.31
CA LEU A 172 30.42 -2.80 -0.03
C LEU A 172 29.10 -2.05 -0.09
N LEU A 173 28.05 -2.63 0.50
CA LEU A 173 26.77 -1.95 0.73
C LEU A 173 26.71 -1.52 2.20
N CYS A 174 26.42 -0.25 2.47
CA CYS A 174 26.41 0.29 3.83
C CYS A 174 25.11 1.02 4.11
N TRP A 175 24.49 0.70 5.25
CA TRP A 175 23.33 1.44 5.71
C TRP A 175 23.74 2.78 6.32
N VAL A 176 23.01 3.85 6.00
CA VAL A 176 23.13 5.16 6.65
C VAL A 176 21.75 5.64 7.13
N PRO A 177 21.67 6.37 8.26
CA PRO A 177 20.41 6.96 8.68
C PRO A 177 20.02 8.15 7.79
N SER A 178 18.76 8.20 7.33
CA SER A 178 18.23 9.36 6.61
C SER A 178 18.05 10.60 7.52
N HIS A 179 18.13 11.79 6.92
CA HIS A 179 17.83 13.09 7.55
C HIS A 179 18.64 13.42 8.81
N VAL A 180 19.89 12.96 8.89
CA VAL A 180 20.81 13.32 9.97
C VAL A 180 21.90 14.31 9.53
N GLY A 181 21.83 14.81 8.29
CA GLY A 181 22.78 15.78 7.75
C GLY A 181 24.02 15.17 7.08
N ILE A 182 24.01 13.87 6.75
CA ILE A 182 25.08 13.26 5.94
C ILE A 182 25.00 13.84 4.54
N SER A 183 25.93 14.75 4.20
CA SER A 183 25.86 15.56 2.98
C SER A 183 25.62 14.76 1.70
N GLY A 184 26.24 13.58 1.54
CA GLY A 184 26.01 12.74 0.36
C GLY A 184 24.60 12.16 0.27
N ASN A 185 24.01 11.79 1.42
CA ASN A 185 22.63 11.30 1.48
C ASN A 185 21.64 12.44 1.21
N GLU A 186 21.82 13.60 1.84
CA GLU A 186 20.92 14.75 1.62
C GLU A 186 20.95 15.21 0.14
N VAL A 187 22.11 15.13 -0.53
CA VAL A 187 22.20 15.41 -1.97
C VAL A 187 21.47 14.34 -2.79
N ALA A 188 21.53 13.07 -2.38
CA ALA A 188 20.79 12.00 -3.06
C ALA A 188 19.27 12.19 -2.92
N ASP A 189 18.77 12.48 -1.71
CA ASP A 189 17.36 12.82 -1.45
C ASP A 189 16.88 13.95 -2.35
N ILE A 190 17.59 15.08 -2.34
CA ILE A 190 17.22 16.26 -3.13
C ILE A 190 17.25 15.94 -4.63
N ALA A 191 18.24 15.16 -5.09
CA ALA A 191 18.36 14.78 -6.49
C ALA A 191 17.26 13.80 -6.92
N ALA A 192 16.86 12.88 -6.05
CA ALA A 192 15.79 11.92 -6.30
C ALA A 192 14.44 12.63 -6.37
N GLU A 193 14.17 13.59 -5.47
CA GLU A 193 12.94 14.39 -5.47
C GLU A 193 12.83 15.27 -6.74
N ASN A 194 13.94 15.84 -7.18
CA ASN A 194 13.99 16.75 -8.34
C ASN A 194 14.31 16.06 -9.68
N ALA A 195 14.30 14.73 -9.73
CA ALA A 195 14.61 13.99 -10.94
C ALA A 195 13.65 14.36 -12.08
N SER A 196 14.18 14.61 -13.27
CA SER A 196 13.41 14.97 -14.47
C SER A 196 13.70 14.09 -15.69
N ALA A 197 14.86 13.44 -15.74
CA ALA A 197 15.24 12.56 -16.84
C ALA A 197 14.52 11.22 -16.73
N VAL A 198 13.91 10.72 -17.80
CA VAL A 198 13.25 9.40 -17.80
C VAL A 198 14.26 8.34 -18.20
N LEU A 199 14.47 7.33 -17.35
CA LEU A 199 15.39 6.23 -17.64
C LEU A 199 14.70 5.00 -18.23
N ASP A 200 13.68 4.49 -17.53
CA ASP A 200 13.06 3.21 -17.84
C ASP A 200 11.63 3.13 -17.29
N ASN A 201 10.71 2.67 -18.13
CA ASN A 201 9.31 2.43 -17.76
C ASN A 201 9.04 0.98 -17.32
N SER A 202 10.08 0.15 -17.20
CA SER A 202 9.94 -1.21 -16.69
C SER A 202 9.48 -1.18 -15.23
N THR A 203 8.44 -1.94 -14.91
CA THR A 203 7.84 -2.00 -13.58
C THR A 203 7.73 -3.46 -13.15
N PRO A 204 8.15 -3.81 -11.92
CA PRO A 204 7.90 -5.14 -11.36
C PRO A 204 6.40 -5.48 -11.33
N LEU A 205 6.05 -6.74 -11.62
CA LEU A 205 4.64 -7.17 -11.65
C LEU A 205 3.90 -6.92 -10.32
N LYS A 206 4.60 -7.04 -9.18
CA LYS A 206 4.02 -6.77 -7.85
C LYS A 206 3.57 -5.31 -7.71
N ASP A 207 4.44 -4.38 -8.11
CA ASP A 207 4.17 -2.95 -8.11
C ASP A 207 3.01 -2.61 -9.05
N PHE A 208 3.02 -3.19 -10.24
CA PHE A 208 1.96 -3.01 -11.22
C PHE A 208 0.58 -3.45 -10.70
N LYS A 209 0.50 -4.63 -10.06
CA LYS A 209 -0.73 -5.12 -9.42
C LYS A 209 -1.18 -4.22 -8.28
N HIS A 210 -0.23 -3.76 -7.44
CA HIS A 210 -0.53 -2.87 -6.34
C HIS A 210 -1.11 -1.54 -6.83
N TYR A 211 -0.48 -0.94 -7.84
CA TYR A 211 -0.95 0.30 -8.46
C TYR A 211 -2.38 0.18 -9.02
N ILE A 212 -2.66 -0.90 -9.77
CA ILE A 212 -4.01 -1.18 -10.30
C ILE A 212 -5.02 -1.30 -9.16
N ASN A 213 -4.69 -2.04 -8.10
CA ASN A 213 -5.59 -2.19 -6.95
C ASN A 213 -5.87 -0.85 -6.26
N LEU A 214 -4.86 0.00 -6.08
CA LEU A 214 -5.05 1.35 -5.52
C LEU A 214 -5.96 2.20 -6.40
N ALA A 215 -5.74 2.19 -7.72
CA ALA A 215 -6.56 2.95 -8.66
C ALA A 215 -8.02 2.45 -8.68
N LEU A 216 -8.24 1.13 -8.66
CA LEU A 216 -9.56 0.53 -8.54
C LEU A 216 -10.25 0.90 -7.23
N HIS A 217 -9.55 0.82 -6.11
CA HIS A 217 -10.08 1.23 -4.81
C HIS A 217 -10.43 2.71 -4.78
N SER A 218 -9.58 3.59 -5.32
CA SER A 218 -9.85 5.03 -5.40
C SER A 218 -11.09 5.33 -6.25
N ARG A 219 -11.21 4.71 -7.44
CA ARG A 219 -12.42 4.85 -8.28
C ARG A 219 -13.67 4.35 -7.55
N TRP A 220 -13.57 3.22 -6.83
CA TRP A 220 -14.68 2.68 -6.06
C TRP A 220 -15.07 3.63 -4.92
N GLU A 221 -14.11 4.18 -4.17
CA GLU A 221 -14.36 5.14 -3.09
C GLU A 221 -15.02 6.42 -3.64
N ASN A 222 -14.56 6.95 -4.77
CA ASN A 222 -15.16 8.13 -5.42
C ASN A 222 -16.60 7.86 -5.88
N HIS A 223 -16.83 6.70 -6.51
CA HIS A 223 -18.18 6.28 -6.87
C HIS A 223 -19.07 6.08 -5.64
N TRP A 224 -18.53 5.53 -4.54
CA TRP A 224 -19.25 5.30 -3.29
C TRP A 224 -19.63 6.59 -2.59
N THR A 225 -18.68 7.53 -2.47
CA THR A 225 -18.88 8.83 -1.84
C THR A 225 -19.85 9.73 -2.60
N SER A 226 -19.93 9.59 -3.93
CA SER A 226 -20.93 10.31 -4.75
C SER A 226 -22.36 9.78 -4.61
N GLN A 227 -22.58 8.59 -4.02
CA GLN A 227 -23.94 8.05 -3.84
C GLN A 227 -24.70 8.81 -2.74
N SER A 228 -25.60 9.73 -3.09
CA SER A 228 -26.40 10.47 -2.09
C SER A 228 -27.57 9.66 -1.52
N MET A 229 -28.19 8.80 -2.33
CA MET A 229 -29.45 8.09 -1.98
C MET A 229 -29.26 6.63 -1.54
N ASN A 230 -28.03 6.22 -1.25
CA ASN A 230 -27.74 4.83 -0.88
C ASN A 230 -27.90 4.59 0.63
N LYS A 231 -28.82 3.69 1.01
CA LYS A 231 -29.12 3.34 2.41
C LYS A 231 -27.93 2.78 3.18
N LEU A 232 -27.05 2.03 2.51
CA LEU A 232 -25.86 1.46 3.15
C LEU A 232 -24.79 2.52 3.37
N ARG A 233 -24.68 3.53 2.51
CA ARG A 233 -23.70 4.60 2.66
C ARG A 233 -23.88 5.42 3.93
N SER A 234 -25.13 5.64 4.37
CA SER A 234 -25.39 6.38 5.61
C SER A 234 -24.77 5.73 6.86
N ILE A 235 -24.50 4.43 6.82
CA ILE A 235 -23.85 3.68 7.90
C ILE A 235 -22.43 3.23 7.59
N LYS A 236 -22.05 3.27 6.32
CA LYS A 236 -20.75 2.84 5.81
C LYS A 236 -20.18 3.92 4.90
N PRO A 237 -19.59 4.98 5.48
CA PRO A 237 -19.12 6.12 4.69
C PRO A 237 -17.91 5.78 3.80
N VAL A 238 -17.12 4.76 4.19
CA VAL A 238 -15.88 4.36 3.54
C VAL A 238 -15.97 2.95 2.97
N VAL A 239 -15.32 2.69 1.84
CA VAL A 239 -15.19 1.36 1.24
C VAL A 239 -14.18 0.51 2.01
N GLU A 240 -14.62 -0.07 3.12
CA GLU A 240 -13.82 -1.03 3.89
C GLU A 240 -14.51 -2.40 4.02
N SER A 241 -13.73 -3.45 4.33
CA SER A 241 -14.32 -4.74 4.69
C SER A 241 -14.89 -4.68 6.10
N TRP A 242 -16.11 -5.19 6.29
CA TRP A 242 -16.72 -5.36 7.61
C TRP A 242 -16.57 -6.81 8.06
N PRO A 243 -16.32 -7.06 9.36
CA PRO A 243 -16.13 -8.41 9.86
C PRO A 243 -17.41 -9.24 9.68
N THR A 244 -17.22 -10.52 9.35
CA THR A 244 -18.31 -11.51 9.29
C THR A 244 -18.70 -11.93 10.68
N LEU A 245 -20.01 -12.04 10.96
CA LEU A 245 -20.47 -12.60 12.23
C LEU A 245 -20.31 -14.12 12.25
N ASN A 246 -19.98 -14.69 13.42
CA ASN A 246 -19.80 -16.14 13.60
C ASN A 246 -21.06 -16.98 13.29
N ASN A 247 -22.23 -16.34 13.23
CA ASN A 247 -23.49 -17.00 12.91
C ASN A 247 -24.02 -16.50 11.55
N ARG A 248 -24.04 -17.39 10.54
CA ARG A 248 -24.51 -17.10 9.18
C ARG A 248 -25.91 -16.47 9.15
N LYS A 249 -26.83 -16.90 10.01
CA LYS A 249 -28.19 -16.36 10.08
C LYS A 249 -28.18 -14.93 10.62
N ALA A 250 -27.39 -14.66 11.66
CA ALA A 250 -27.19 -13.31 12.19
C ALA A 250 -26.56 -12.40 11.12
N ASP A 251 -25.54 -12.89 10.43
CA ASP A 251 -24.83 -12.16 9.37
C ASP A 251 -25.75 -11.78 8.21
N THR A 252 -26.61 -12.72 7.78
CA THR A 252 -27.63 -12.48 6.76
C THR A 252 -28.63 -11.40 7.19
N ILE A 253 -29.12 -11.49 8.44
CA ILE A 253 -30.07 -10.52 9.00
C ILE A 253 -29.44 -9.12 9.04
N VAL A 254 -28.23 -9.02 9.60
CA VAL A 254 -27.50 -7.75 9.70
C VAL A 254 -27.22 -7.18 8.32
N THR A 255 -26.80 -8.00 7.35
CA THR A 255 -26.55 -7.55 5.98
C THR A 255 -27.83 -7.01 5.32
N ARG A 256 -28.97 -7.68 5.47
CA ARG A 256 -30.27 -7.19 4.96
C ARG A 256 -30.70 -5.87 5.61
N LEU A 257 -30.49 -5.74 6.92
CA LEU A 257 -30.75 -4.49 7.64
C LEU A 257 -29.83 -3.36 7.15
N ARG A 258 -28.54 -3.63 6.94
CA ARG A 258 -27.53 -2.67 6.46
C ARG A 258 -27.84 -2.14 5.06
N VAL A 259 -28.27 -3.00 4.14
CA VAL A 259 -28.74 -2.59 2.80
C VAL A 259 -30.13 -1.96 2.87
N GLY A 260 -30.82 -2.10 4.01
CA GLY A 260 -32.17 -1.61 4.24
C GLY A 260 -33.25 -2.42 3.54
N HIS A 261 -32.92 -3.62 3.04
CA HIS A 261 -33.75 -4.49 2.22
C HIS A 261 -34.19 -5.71 3.02
N ILE A 262 -35.26 -5.55 3.80
CA ILE A 262 -35.88 -6.64 4.55
C ILE A 262 -37.19 -7.07 3.88
N ARG A 263 -37.59 -8.34 4.07
CA ARG A 263 -38.82 -8.88 3.44
C ARG A 263 -40.03 -7.98 3.72
N TYR A 264 -40.21 -7.53 4.95
CA TYR A 264 -41.36 -6.70 5.32
C TYR A 264 -41.44 -5.39 4.53
N THR A 265 -40.32 -4.69 4.32
CA THR A 265 -40.31 -3.35 3.69
C THR A 265 -40.20 -3.40 2.17
N HIS A 266 -39.66 -4.47 1.57
CA HIS A 266 -39.37 -4.54 0.13
C HIS A 266 -40.20 -5.56 -0.66
N ARG A 267 -40.96 -6.45 0.01
CA ARG A 267 -41.81 -7.43 -0.68
C ARG A 267 -42.82 -6.76 -1.62
N HIS A 268 -43.38 -5.62 -1.23
CA HIS A 268 -44.38 -4.92 -2.02
C HIS A 268 -43.87 -4.55 -3.43
N LEU A 269 -42.57 -4.22 -3.57
CA LEU A 269 -41.96 -3.92 -4.87
C LEU A 269 -41.93 -5.14 -5.81
N LEU A 270 -41.73 -6.33 -5.25
CA LEU A 270 -41.72 -7.58 -6.02
C LEU A 270 -43.14 -8.02 -6.40
N MET A 271 -44.14 -7.65 -5.60
CA MET A 271 -45.54 -8.06 -5.77
C MET A 271 -46.41 -7.00 -6.46
N GLY A 272 -45.88 -5.79 -6.69
CA GLY A 272 -46.67 -4.66 -7.19
C GLY A 272 -47.71 -4.14 -6.19
N GLU A 273 -47.51 -4.39 -4.89
CA GLU A 273 -48.42 -3.97 -3.82
C GLU A 273 -48.07 -2.57 -3.30
N GLN A 274 -48.96 -1.98 -2.51
CA GLN A 274 -48.67 -0.72 -1.82
C GLN A 274 -47.59 -0.90 -0.75
N ALA A 275 -46.78 0.14 -0.54
CA ALA A 275 -45.76 0.15 0.49
C ALA A 275 -46.39 -0.02 1.89
N PRO A 276 -45.81 -0.85 2.76
CA PRO A 276 -46.34 -1.04 4.11
C PRO A 276 -46.22 0.26 4.92
N MET A 277 -47.33 0.66 5.53
CA MET A 277 -47.42 1.88 6.35
C MET A 277 -47.38 1.54 7.84
N CYS A 278 -46.74 2.39 8.64
CA CYS A 278 -46.80 2.29 10.08
C CYS A 278 -48.18 2.77 10.56
N THR A 279 -48.91 1.92 11.27
CA THR A 279 -50.27 2.22 11.75
C THR A 279 -50.32 3.38 12.74
N GLN A 280 -49.23 3.62 13.47
CA GLN A 280 -49.16 4.68 14.48
C GLN A 280 -48.65 6.01 13.92
N CYS A 281 -47.71 5.97 12.97
CA CYS A 281 -47.04 7.17 12.45
C CYS A 281 -47.56 7.61 11.09
N ASN A 282 -48.36 6.76 10.44
CA ASN A 282 -48.84 6.96 9.07
C ASN A 282 -47.73 7.32 8.07
N CYS A 283 -46.55 6.73 8.24
CA CYS A 283 -45.41 6.87 7.34
C CYS A 283 -45.00 5.51 6.75
N ILE A 284 -44.28 5.53 5.63
CA ILE A 284 -43.78 4.32 4.99
C ILE A 284 -42.76 3.64 5.90
N LEU A 285 -42.92 2.33 6.10
CA LEU A 285 -42.01 1.54 6.93
C LEU A 285 -40.65 1.38 6.25
N SER A 286 -39.61 1.84 6.94
CA SER A 286 -38.20 1.65 6.57
C SER A 286 -37.44 0.98 7.72
N VAL A 287 -36.24 0.45 7.44
CA VAL A 287 -35.37 -0.10 8.49
C VAL A 287 -34.98 1.00 9.50
N LEU A 288 -34.72 2.21 9.03
CA LEU A 288 -34.47 3.38 9.89
C LEU A 288 -35.67 3.65 10.81
N HIS A 289 -36.88 3.64 10.25
CA HIS A 289 -38.09 3.87 11.02
C HIS A 289 -38.29 2.79 12.10
N ILE A 290 -38.16 1.51 11.74
CA ILE A 290 -38.34 0.38 12.67
C ILE A 290 -37.28 0.42 13.79
N LEU A 291 -36.01 0.67 13.44
CA LEU A 291 -34.91 0.58 14.38
C LEU A 291 -34.74 1.82 15.26
N SER A 292 -34.99 3.03 14.74
CA SER A 292 -34.57 4.27 15.40
C SER A 292 -35.68 5.32 15.59
N GLU A 293 -36.71 5.39 14.73
CA GLU A 293 -37.65 6.53 14.74
C GLU A 293 -39.03 6.21 15.31
N CYS A 294 -39.53 4.98 15.11
CA CYS A 294 -40.92 4.64 15.42
C CYS A 294 -41.19 4.75 16.94
N PRO A 295 -42.13 5.59 17.40
CA PRO A 295 -42.50 5.73 18.81
C PRO A 295 -43.06 4.44 19.40
N ASN A 296 -43.71 3.60 18.59
CA ASN A 296 -44.28 2.32 19.02
C ASN A 296 -43.23 1.37 19.64
N PHE A 297 -41.98 1.48 19.21
CA PHE A 297 -40.88 0.63 19.69
C PHE A 297 -40.01 1.31 20.77
N ASN A 298 -40.39 2.50 21.25
CA ASN A 298 -39.57 3.27 22.19
C ASN A 298 -39.32 2.56 23.53
N SER A 299 -40.36 1.94 24.09
CA SER A 299 -40.25 1.17 25.34
C SER A 299 -39.29 -0.02 25.22
N VAL A 300 -39.28 -0.68 24.06
CA VAL A 300 -38.38 -1.80 23.78
C VAL A 300 -36.96 -1.32 23.51
N ARG A 301 -36.78 -0.17 22.83
CA ARG A 301 -35.46 0.46 22.66
C ARG A 301 -34.84 0.83 24.01
N LEU A 302 -35.60 1.46 24.91
CA LEU A 302 -35.12 1.77 26.26
C LEU A 302 -34.68 0.51 27.02
N ARG A 303 -35.40 -0.60 26.86
CA ARG A 303 -35.05 -1.88 27.50
C ARG A 303 -33.79 -2.52 26.92
N CYS A 304 -33.64 -2.51 25.59
CA CYS A 304 -32.56 -3.23 24.91
C CYS A 304 -31.27 -2.40 24.73
N PHE A 305 -31.41 -1.08 24.55
CA PHE A 305 -30.30 -0.17 24.21
C PHE A 305 -30.05 0.89 25.30
N GLN A 306 -30.89 0.93 26.35
CA GLN A 306 -30.80 1.93 27.43
C GLN A 306 -30.97 3.39 26.97
N THR A 307 -31.44 3.60 25.74
CA THR A 307 -31.73 4.92 25.16
C THR A 307 -32.96 4.86 24.27
N SER A 308 -33.68 5.97 24.17
CA SER A 308 -34.80 6.17 23.24
C SER A 308 -34.33 6.58 21.84
N TYR A 309 -33.15 7.19 21.74
CA TYR A 309 -32.53 7.68 20.52
C TYR A 309 -31.19 6.95 20.30
N ILE A 310 -31.11 6.21 19.19
CA ILE A 310 -29.91 5.50 18.78
C ILE A 310 -29.74 5.63 17.28
N SER A 311 -28.53 5.95 16.82
CA SER A 311 -28.28 6.10 15.39
C SER A 311 -28.24 4.74 14.70
N LEU A 312 -28.51 4.73 13.39
CA LEU A 312 -28.41 3.52 12.59
C LEU A 312 -26.95 3.01 12.52
N ILE A 313 -25.97 3.92 12.63
CA ILE A 313 -24.55 3.59 12.64
C ILE A 313 -24.19 2.81 13.92
N ASP A 314 -24.70 3.24 15.07
CA ASP A 314 -24.44 2.56 16.34
C ASP A 314 -25.07 1.15 16.37
N LEU A 315 -26.20 0.96 15.67
CA LEU A 315 -26.87 -0.33 15.58
C LEU A 315 -26.25 -1.28 14.54
N LEU A 316 -25.90 -0.76 13.36
CA LEU A 316 -25.60 -1.55 12.15
C LEU A 316 -24.21 -1.30 11.57
N GLY A 317 -23.41 -0.42 12.16
CA GLY A 317 -22.05 -0.08 11.71
C GLY A 317 -21.09 -1.26 11.76
N LYS A 318 -19.78 -1.00 11.66
CA LYS A 318 -18.74 -2.05 11.55
C LYS A 318 -18.93 -3.18 12.56
N THR A 319 -19.22 -2.82 13.81
CA THR A 319 -19.61 -3.74 14.89
C THR A 319 -21.09 -3.52 15.26
N PRO A 320 -22.01 -4.42 14.85
CA PRO A 320 -23.42 -4.30 15.21
C PRO A 320 -23.65 -4.36 16.73
N HIS A 321 -24.67 -3.65 17.21
CA HIS A 321 -24.99 -3.65 18.65
C HIS A 321 -25.36 -5.06 19.13
N VAL A 322 -24.79 -5.47 20.27
CA VAL A 322 -24.99 -6.79 20.89
C VAL A 322 -26.45 -7.17 21.15
N HIS A 323 -27.35 -6.19 21.35
CA HIS A 323 -28.77 -6.40 21.63
C HIS A 323 -29.68 -6.19 20.41
N LEU A 324 -29.12 -6.00 19.21
CA LEU A 324 -29.88 -5.83 17.98
C LEU A 324 -30.81 -7.03 17.68
N LEU A 325 -30.28 -8.25 17.75
CA LEU A 325 -31.10 -9.44 17.46
C LEU A 325 -32.16 -9.70 18.55
N PRO A 326 -31.87 -9.60 19.85
CA PRO A 326 -32.89 -9.61 20.91
C PRO A 326 -33.99 -8.55 20.70
N PHE A 327 -33.62 -7.32 20.32
CA PHE A 327 -34.57 -6.26 20.01
C PHE A 327 -35.52 -6.67 18.87
N LEU A 328 -34.97 -7.13 17.74
CA LEU A 328 -35.75 -7.58 16.57
C LEU A 328 -36.72 -8.72 16.87
N LYS A 329 -36.35 -9.63 17.77
CA LYS A 329 -37.24 -10.69 18.26
C LYS A 329 -38.37 -10.12 19.10
N SER A 330 -38.06 -9.15 19.96
CA SER A 330 -39.02 -8.54 20.89
C SER A 330 -40.09 -7.70 20.18
N ILE A 331 -39.75 -7.08 19.05
CA ILE A 331 -40.71 -6.34 18.22
C ILE A 331 -41.39 -7.21 17.14
N GLY A 332 -41.06 -8.50 17.04
CA GLY A 332 -41.67 -9.43 16.08
C GLY A 332 -41.15 -9.34 14.64
N PHE A 333 -40.09 -8.57 14.38
CA PHE A 333 -39.53 -8.39 13.04
C PHE A 333 -38.46 -9.41 12.65
N TYR A 334 -37.88 -10.14 13.62
CA TYR A 334 -36.86 -11.16 13.35
C TYR A 334 -37.21 -12.18 12.24
N PRO A 335 -38.43 -12.76 12.17
CA PRO A 335 -38.81 -13.68 11.09
C PRO A 335 -39.18 -12.96 9.78
N LEU A 336 -39.29 -11.62 9.80
CA LEU A 336 -39.72 -10.77 8.69
C LEU A 336 -38.53 -10.10 7.96
N ILE A 337 -37.30 -10.45 8.34
CA ILE A 337 -36.04 -10.05 7.71
C ILE A 337 -35.57 -11.13 6.77
#